data_AF-A0A971S4A1-F1
#
_entry.id   AF-A0A971S4A1-F1
#
_cell.length_a   1.000
_cell.length_b   1.000
_cell.length_c   1.000
_cell.angle_alpha   90.00
_cell.angle_beta   90.00
_cell.angle_gamma   90.00
#
_symmetry.space_group_name_H-M   'P 1'
#
loop_
_entity.id
_entity.type
_entity.pdbx_description
1 polymer ?
#
loop_
_entity_poly.entity_id
_entity_poly.type
_entity_poly.pdbx_seq_one_letter_code
_entity_poly.pdbx_strand_id
1 'polypeptide(L)' 'KVIALDLRGAGESSYNENIESFKDWANDIKIFCDELELRDFTILGWSMGGGIIQQFVVDNPSYAKKMILFNSIPQ' A
#
# COMPACT_ATOMS: atom_id res chain seq x y z
N LYS A 1 6.97 -4.70 15.22
CA LYS A 1 5.50 -4.61 15.07
C LYS A 1 5.16 -4.98 13.63
N VAL A 2 4.08 -5.73 13.41
CA VAL A 2 3.58 -6.05 12.06
C VAL A 2 2.18 -5.48 11.96
N ILE A 3 1.86 -4.91 10.81
CA ILE A 3 0.54 -4.37 10.47
C ILE A 3 0.15 -4.99 9.13
N ALA A 4 -0.98 -5.67 9.08
CA ALA A 4 -1.59 -6.15 7.85
C ALA A 4 -2.81 -5.28 7.57
N LEU A 5 -2.80 -4.61 6.42
CA LEU A 5 -3.86 -3.70 6.00
C LEU A 5 -4.83 -4.42 5.07
N ASP A 6 -6.11 -4.40 5.40
CA ASP A 6 -7.17 -4.70 4.45
C ASP A 6 -7.32 -3.52 3.49
N LEU A 7 -7.03 -3.72 2.20
CA LEU A 7 -7.17 -2.68 1.19
C LEU A 7 -8.64 -2.31 0.97
N ARG A 8 -8.91 -1.11 0.44
CA ARG A 8 -10.27 -0.68 0.04
C ARG A 8 -10.95 -1.76 -0.79
N GLY A 9 -12.16 -2.17 -0.38
CA GLY A 9 -12.94 -3.25 -0.98
C GLY A 9 -12.50 -4.67 -0.63
N ALA A 10 -11.62 -4.86 0.35
CA ALA A 10 -11.22 -6.17 0.86
C ALA A 10 -11.40 -6.26 2.39
N GLY A 11 -11.65 -7.47 2.88
CA GLY A 11 -11.77 -7.74 4.32
C GLY A 11 -12.83 -6.85 4.98
N GLU A 12 -12.42 -6.15 6.04
CA GLU A 12 -13.28 -5.23 6.79
C GLU A 12 -13.22 -3.78 6.28
N SER A 13 -12.43 -3.50 5.25
CA SER A 13 -12.33 -2.15 4.66
C SER A 13 -13.53 -1.85 3.76
N SER A 14 -14.01 -0.62 3.84
CA SER A 14 -15.15 -0.15 3.05
C SER A 14 -14.86 -0.10 1.55
N TYR A 15 -15.94 0.03 0.76
CA TYR A 15 -15.88 0.27 -0.68
C TYR A 15 -16.90 1.35 -1.06
N ASN A 16 -16.58 2.59 -0.72
CA ASN A 16 -17.47 3.72 -0.97
C ASN A 16 -17.16 4.43 -2.30
N GLU A 17 -15.94 4.30 -2.80
CA GLU A 17 -15.46 4.93 -4.04
C GLU A 17 -14.84 3.87 -4.94
N ASN A 18 -15.08 3.99 -6.25
CA ASN A 18 -14.54 3.07 -7.24
C ASN A 18 -13.01 3.08 -7.25
N ILE A 19 -12.42 1.98 -7.70
CA ILE A 19 -10.97 1.82 -7.84
C ILE A 19 -10.69 1.70 -9.34
N GLU A 20 -9.86 2.59 -9.87
CA GLU A 20 -9.54 2.65 -11.29
C GLU A 20 -8.09 2.23 -11.56
N SER A 21 -7.20 2.36 -10.57
CA SER A 21 -5.78 2.05 -10.74
C SER A 21 -5.07 1.69 -9.43
N PHE A 22 -3.83 1.22 -9.53
CA PHE A 22 -2.97 1.01 -8.35
C PHE A 22 -2.71 2.28 -7.55
N LYS A 23 -2.86 3.47 -8.16
CA LYS A 23 -2.69 4.74 -7.48
C LYS A 23 -3.75 4.95 -6.40
N ASP A 24 -4.95 4.44 -6.60
CA ASP A 24 -6.03 4.62 -5.63
C ASP A 24 -5.73 3.89 -4.32
N TRP A 25 -5.32 2.62 -4.41
CA TRP A 25 -4.86 1.88 -3.23
C TRP A 25 -3.57 2.46 -2.63
N ALA A 26 -2.64 2.96 -3.45
CA ALA A 26 -1.43 3.61 -2.96
C ALA A 26 -1.76 4.87 -2.13
N ASN A 27 -2.75 5.66 -2.56
CA ASN A 27 -3.24 6.80 -1.80
C ASN A 27 -3.89 6.37 -0.48
N ASP A 28 -4.68 5.28 -0.48
CA ASP A 28 -5.27 4.73 0.75
C ASP A 28 -4.18 4.29 1.75
N ILE A 29 -3.11 3.65 1.28
CA ILE A 29 -1.95 3.29 2.12
C ILE A 29 -1.30 4.54 2.70
N LYS A 30 -1.16 5.62 1.92
CA LYS A 30 -0.62 6.89 2.42
C LYS A 30 -1.47 7.46 3.55
N ILE A 31 -2.78 7.54 3.36
CA ILE A 31 -3.72 8.01 4.39
C ILE A 31 -3.59 7.16 5.66
N PHE A 32 -3.59 5.83 5.50
CA PHE A 32 -3.39 4.91 6.62
C PHE A 32 -2.06 5.14 7.37
N CYS A 33 -0.96 5.36 6.64
CA CYS A 33 0.33 5.67 7.25
C CYS A 33 0.34 7.03 7.94
N ASP A 34 -0.35 8.03 7.43
CA ASP A 34 -0.42 9.36 8.04
C ASP A 34 -1.21 9.35 9.35
N GLU A 35 -2.39 8.73 9.36
CA GLU A 35 -3.24 8.62 10.54
C GLU A 35 -2.57 7.85 11.69
N LEU A 36 -1.70 6.90 11.36
CA LEU A 36 -0.94 6.11 12.34
C LEU A 36 0.49 6.62 12.56
N GLU A 37 0.84 7.76 11.97
CA GLU A 37 2.17 8.38 12.04
C GLU A 37 3.32 7.40 11.68
N LEU A 38 3.07 6.50 10.73
CA LEU A 38 4.02 5.49 10.29
C LEU A 38 5.05 6.09 9.33
N ARG A 39 6.33 5.95 9.69
CA ARG A 39 7.50 6.31 8.87
C ARG A 39 8.60 5.27 9.05
N ASP A 40 9.59 5.30 8.17
CA ASP A 40 10.81 4.49 8.27
C ASP A 40 10.59 2.96 8.35
N PHE A 41 9.51 2.46 7.77
CA PHE A 41 9.13 1.04 7.83
C PHE A 41 9.61 0.24 6.61
N THR A 42 9.47 -1.08 6.70
CA THR A 42 9.58 -1.99 5.55
C THR A 42 8.19 -2.33 5.06
N ILE A 43 7.95 -2.19 3.75
CA ILE A 43 6.67 -2.52 3.12
C ILE A 43 6.82 -3.80 2.30
N LEU A 44 5.83 -4.68 2.35
CA LEU A 44 5.79 -5.96 1.65
C LEU A 44 4.53 -6.05 0.80
N GLY A 45 4.69 -6.48 -0.45
CA GLY A 45 3.60 -6.58 -1.42
C GLY A 45 3.57 -7.97 -2.03
N TRP A 46 2.43 -8.63 -1.92
CA TRP A 46 2.19 -9.96 -2.49
C TRP A 46 1.25 -9.86 -3.69
N SER A 47 1.60 -10.52 -4.81
CA SER A 47 0.78 -10.53 -6.03
C SER A 47 0.45 -9.11 -6.51
N MET A 48 -0.83 -8.76 -6.63
CA MET A 48 -1.31 -7.41 -6.94
C MET A 48 -0.76 -6.35 -5.98
N GLY A 49 -0.58 -6.71 -4.70
CA GLY A 49 0.01 -5.82 -3.69
C GLY A 49 1.42 -5.36 -4.07
N GLY A 50 2.16 -6.13 -4.88
CA GLY A 50 3.46 -5.70 -5.39
C GLY A 50 3.38 -4.47 -6.30
N GLY A 51 2.43 -4.43 -7.24
CA GLY A 51 2.20 -3.26 -8.11
C GLY A 51 1.75 -2.04 -7.31
N ILE A 52 0.88 -2.25 -6.32
CA ILE A 52 0.36 -1.19 -5.44
C ILE A 52 1.50 -0.54 -4.63
N ILE A 53 2.36 -1.34 -3.99
CA ILE A 53 3.43 -0.77 -3.16
C ILE A 53 4.55 -0.12 -3.98
N GLN A 54 4.76 -0.58 -5.22
CA GLN A 54 5.66 0.10 -6.16
C GLN A 54 5.15 1.51 -6.46
N GLN A 55 3.86 1.66 -6.79
CA GLN A 55 3.24 2.97 -6.98
C GLN A 55 3.33 3.83 -5.70
N PHE A 56 3.08 3.25 -4.53
CA PHE A 56 3.19 3.95 -3.25
C PHE A 56 4.59 4.51 -2.99
N VAL A 57 5.64 3.70 -3.18
CA VAL A 57 7.03 4.11 -2.91
C VAL A 57 7.51 5.15 -3.91
N VAL A 58 7.10 5.07 -5.17
CA VAL A 58 7.43 6.09 -6.19
C VAL A 58 6.79 7.44 -5.84
N ASP A 59 5.52 7.45 -5.44
CA ASP A 59 4.81 8.68 -5.09
C ASP A 59 5.22 9.24 -3.71
N ASN A 60 5.71 8.39 -2.80
CA ASN A 60 6.00 8.71 -1.40
C ASN A 60 7.38 8.17 -0.93
N PRO A 61 8.50 8.64 -1.52
CA PRO A 61 9.82 8.01 -1.34
C PRO A 61 10.39 8.05 0.08
N SER A 62 9.85 8.88 0.99
CA SER A 62 10.32 9.01 2.37
C SER A 62 9.61 8.11 3.39
N TYR A 63 8.58 7.35 2.99
CA TYR A 63 7.79 6.57 3.94
C TYR A 63 8.42 5.21 4.26
N ALA A 64 8.81 4.47 3.22
CA ALA A 64 9.34 3.12 3.35
C ALA A 64 10.86 3.08 3.07
N LYS A 65 11.63 2.51 4.00
CA LYS A 65 13.08 2.31 3.86
C LYS A 65 13.44 1.12 2.98
N LYS A 66 12.55 0.13 2.90
CA LYS A 66 12.76 -1.12 2.15
C LYS A 66 11.42 -1.59 1.59
N MET A 67 11.47 -2.14 0.38
CA MET A 67 10.34 -2.72 -0.32
C MET A 67 10.62 -4.20 -0.58
N ILE A 68 9.70 -5.08 -0.19
CA ILE A 68 9.78 -6.52 -0.44
C ILE A 68 8.68 -6.88 -1.45
N LEU A 69 9.09 -7.44 -2.58
CA LEU A 69 8.19 -7.99 -3.60
C LEU A 69 8.18 -9.51 -3.46
N PHE A 70 7.01 -10.08 -3.18
CA PHE A 70 6.83 -11.51 -3.01
C PHE A 70 5.80 -12.03 -4.01
N ASN A 71 6.20 -12.88 -4.96
CA ASN A 71 5.33 -13.41 -6.02
C ASN A 71 4.45 -12.31 -6.65
N SER A 72 5.09 -11.19 -7.00
CA SER A 72 4.43 -9.93 -7.36
C SER A 72 4.21 -9.79 -8.86
N ILE A 73 3.29 -8.89 -9.22
CA ILE A 73 3.20 -8.34 -10.58
C ILE A 73 3.93 -6.99 -10.67
N PRO A 74 4.50 -6.65 -11.84
CA PRO A 74 5.02 -5.30 -12.07
C PRO A 74 3.87 -4.28 -12.06
N GLN A 75 4.20 -3.03 -11.77
CA GLN A 75 3.27 -1.93 -11.96
C GLN A 75 3.10 -1.61 -13.46
#